data_AF-A0A7L5RTP4-F1
#
_entry.id   AF-A0A7L5RTP4-F1
#
_cell.length_a   1.000
_cell.length_b   1.000
_cell.length_c   1.000
_cell.angle_alpha   90.00
_cell.angle_beta   90.00
_cell.angle_gamma   90.00
#
_symmetry.space_group_name_H-M   'P 1'
#
loop_
_entity.id
_entity.type
_entity.pdbx_description
1 polymer ?
#
loop_
_entity_poly.entity_id
_entity_poly.type
_entity_poly.pdbx_seq_one_letter_code
_entity_poly.pdbx_strand_id
1 'polypeptide(L)' 'MKKTDESLDLCSVKTFAEISGIPVEEVVEWVENGTIPSVRFSDFRMVNLGQLRADLLSGKKEFKEGDYSHE' A
#
# COMPACT_ATOMS: atom_id res chain seq x y z
N MET A 1 -8.67 -5.66 25.18
CA MET A 1 -9.16 -5.00 23.96
C MET A 1 -8.01 -4.19 23.39
N LYS A 2 -7.30 -4.70 22.38
CA LYS A 2 -6.30 -3.87 21.68
C LYS A 2 -7.11 -2.88 20.84
N LYS A 3 -7.06 -1.59 21.18
CA LYS A 3 -7.54 -0.54 20.29
C LYS A 3 -6.68 -0.67 19.04
N THR A 4 -7.25 -1.13 17.93
CA THR A 4 -6.63 -0.97 16.63
C THR A 4 -6.61 0.53 16.43
N ASP A 5 -5.43 1.12 16.48
CA ASP A 5 -5.23 2.51 16.13
C ASP A 5 -5.62 2.60 14.65
N GLU A 6 -6.87 2.97 14.39
CA GLU A 6 -7.42 3.15 13.04
C GLU A 6 -6.95 4.48 12.45
N SER A 7 -5.70 4.86 12.73
CA SER A 7 -4.98 5.80 11.90
C SER A 7 -4.71 5.03 10.62
N LEU A 8 -5.51 5.28 9.59
CA LEU A 8 -5.18 4.83 8.24
C LEU A 8 -3.85 5.51 7.88
N ASP A 9 -2.74 4.81 8.13
CA ASP A 9 -1.40 5.22 7.71
C ASP A 9 -1.38 5.17 6.18
N LEU A 10 -1.80 6.27 5.58
CA LEU A 10 -1.90 6.43 4.13
C LEU A 10 -0.80 7.35 3.67
N CYS A 11 -0.21 6.98 2.53
CA CYS A 11 0.84 7.75 1.90
C CYS A 11 0.53 7.92 0.43
N SER A 12 0.85 9.10 -0.12
CA SER A 12 0.78 9.31 -1.55
C SER A 12 1.78 8.37 -2.25
N VAL A 13 1.40 7.84 -3.41
CA VAL A 13 2.26 6.99 -4.24
C VAL A 13 3.64 7.61 -4.46
N LYS A 14 3.67 8.92 -4.72
CA LYS A 14 4.91 9.68 -4.87
C LYS A 14 5.80 9.63 -3.63
N THR A 15 5.23 9.90 -2.46
CA THR A 15 5.98 9.88 -1.21
C THR A 15 6.46 8.47 -0.88
N PHE A 16 5.66 7.43 -1.16
CA PHE A 16 6.08 6.03 -1.02
C PHE A 16 7.28 5.68 -1.91
N ALA A 17 7.24 6.13 -3.16
CA ALA A 17 8.33 5.97 -4.11
C ALA A 17 9.61 6.66 -3.61
N GLU A 18 9.50 7.91 -3.16
CA GLU A 18 10.62 8.70 -2.62
C GLU A 18 11.27 8.04 -1.39
N ILE A 19 10.47 7.55 -0.43
CA ILE A 19 11.01 6.90 0.78
C ILE A 19 11.58 5.50 0.51
N SER A 20 11.03 4.80 -0.49
CA SER A 20 11.46 3.44 -0.83
C SER A 20 12.63 3.40 -1.82
N GLY A 21 12.95 4.55 -2.45
CA GLY A 21 13.94 4.62 -3.52
C GLY A 21 13.51 3.91 -4.82
N ILE A 22 12.20 3.72 -5.00
CA ILE A 22 11.60 3.04 -6.15
C ILE A 22 11.06 4.13 -7.09
N PRO A 23 11.17 3.97 -8.42
CA PRO A 23 10.56 4.91 -9.35
C PRO A 23 9.05 4.99 -9.15
N VAL A 24 8.50 6.20 -9.24
CA VAL A 24 7.06 6.45 -9.05
C VAL A 24 6.21 5.58 -9.97
N GLU A 25 6.66 5.38 -11.22
CA GLU A 25 5.97 4.58 -12.23
C GLU A 25 5.79 3.12 -11.79
N GLU A 26 6.83 2.48 -11.24
CA GLU A 26 6.69 1.11 -10.74
C GLU A 26 5.75 1.03 -9.53
N VAL A 27 5.78 2.02 -8.64
CA VAL A 27 4.84 2.05 -7.51
C VAL A 27 3.41 2.24 -8.01
N VAL A 28 3.19 3.07 -9.04
CA VAL A 28 1.89 3.22 -9.69
C VAL A 28 1.43 1.87 -10.24
N GLU A 29 2.28 1.16 -11.00
CA GLU A 29 1.96 -0.15 -11.54
C GLU A 29 1.60 -1.16 -10.43
N TRP A 30 2.35 -1.17 -9.31
CA TRP A 30 2.04 -2.03 -8.17
C TRP A 30 0.71 -1.69 -7.52
N VAL A 31 0.36 -0.41 -7.46
CA VAL A 31 -0.93 0.07 -6.95
C VAL A 31 -2.05 -0.19 -7.94
N GLU A 32 -1.83 -0.19 -9.24
CA GLU A 32 -2.88 -0.45 -10.24
C GLU A 32 -3.16 -1.94 -10.37
N ASN A 33 -2.11 -2.76 -10.26
CA ASN A 33 -2.15 -4.19 -10.43
C ASN A 33 -2.43 -4.96 -9.12
N GLY A 34 -2.59 -4.23 -8.00
CA GLY A 34 -2.91 -4.84 -6.72
C GLY A 34 -1.73 -5.60 -6.10
N THR A 35 -0.50 -5.25 -6.46
CA THR A 35 0.71 -5.81 -5.85
C THR A 35 0.89 -5.31 -4.42
N ILE A 36 0.60 -4.03 -4.17
CA ILE A 36 0.68 -3.43 -2.82
C ILE A 36 -0.68 -2.90 -2.38
N PRO A 37 -0.98 -2.86 -1.07
CA PRO A 37 -2.28 -2.45 -0.59
C PRO A 37 -2.49 -0.96 -0.88
N SER A 38 -3.62 -0.63 -1.49
CA SER A 38 -4.00 0.74 -1.82
C SER A 38 -5.46 1.00 -1.47
N VAL A 39 -5.77 2.27 -1.19
CA VAL A 39 -7.14 2.75 -0.97
C VAL A 39 -7.45 3.81 -2.02
N ARG A 40 -8.61 3.65 -2.67
CA ARG A 40 -9.12 4.64 -3.62
C ARG A 40 -9.84 5.76 -2.86
N PHE A 41 -9.32 6.98 -2.99
CA PHE A 41 -9.95 8.21 -2.53
C PHE A 41 -10.48 8.97 -3.74
N SER A 42 -11.77 8.78 -4.04
CA SER A 42 -12.44 9.38 -5.20
C SER A 42 -11.72 9.08 -6.52
N ASP A 43 -10.90 10.01 -7.01
CA ASP A 43 -10.20 9.95 -8.29
C ASP A 43 -8.72 9.53 -8.18
N PHE A 44 -8.16 9.42 -6.97
CA PHE A 44 -6.77 9.03 -6.78
C PHE A 44 -6.64 7.85 -5.81
N ARG A 45 -5.52 7.13 -5.91
CA ARG A 45 -5.17 6.04 -5.00
C ARG A 45 -4.04 6.45 -4.06
N MET A 46 -4.13 6.00 -2.83
CA MET A 46 -3.09 6.16 -1.81
C MET A 46 -2.62 4.79 -1.36
N VAL A 47 -1.33 4.67 -1.07
CA VAL A 47 -0.73 3.43 -0.55
C VAL A 47 -1.13 3.29 0.92
N ASN A 48 -1.64 2.11 1.28
CA ASN A 48 -2.00 1.78 2.65
C ASN A 48 -0.77 1.20 3.38
N LEU A 49 -0.01 2.08 4.01
CA LEU A 49 1.16 1.70 4.80
C LEU A 49 0.76 0.89 6.04
N GLY A 50 -0.42 1.14 6.61
CA GLY A 50 -0.92 0.39 7.77
C GLY A 50 -1.05 -1.10 7.46
N GLN A 51 -1.69 -1.41 6.32
CA GLN A 51 -1.85 -2.78 5.85
C GLN A 51 -0.52 -3.38 5.38
N LEU A 52 0.28 -2.62 4.62
CA LEU A 52 1.62 -3.08 4.19
C LEU A 52 2.48 -3.46 5.40
N ARG A 53 2.47 -2.61 6.45
CA ARG A 53 3.19 -2.87 7.71
C ARG A 53 2.61 -4.07 8.44
N ALA A 54 1.29 -4.23 8.48
CA ALA A 54 0.66 -5.39 9.11
C ALA A 54 1.05 -6.70 8.41
N ASP A 55 1.07 -6.73 7.07
CA ASP A 55 1.52 -7.88 6.27
C ASP A 55 2.99 -8.21 6.52
N LEU A 56 3.87 -7.19 6.52
CA LEU A 56 5.29 -7.38 6.85
C LEU A 56 5.47 -7.94 8.27
N LEU A 57 4.73 -7.42 9.25
CA LEU A 57 4.75 -7.90 10.64
C LEU A 57 4.14 -9.30 10.81
N SER A 58 3.20 -9.67 9.94
CA SER A 58 2.61 -11.01 9.87
C SER A 58 3.60 -12.04 9.30
N GLY A 59 4.69 -11.58 8.68
CA GLY A 59 5.73 -12.42 8.08
C GLY A 59 5.54 -12.65 6.58
N LYS A 60 4.73 -11.82 5.92
CA LYS A 60 4.62 -11.81 4.45
C LYS A 60 5.95 -11.39 3.84
N LYS A 61 6.47 -12.22 2.94
CA LYS A 61 7.79 -12.03 2.31
C LYS A 61 7.72 -11.54 0.87
N GLU A 62 6.59 -11.76 0.22
CA GLU A 62 6.39 -11.45 -1.20
C GLU A 62 5.04 -10.77 -1.36
N PHE A 63 5.03 -9.75 -2.22
CA PHE A 63 3.86 -9.02 -2.66
C PHE A 63 3.74 -9.28 -4.16
N LYS A 64 2.61 -9.82 -4.60
CA LYS A 64 2.41 -10.27 -5.98
C LYS A 64 1.22 -9.54 -6.60
N GLU A 65 1.24 -9.38 -7.91
CA GLU A 65 0.09 -8.92 -8.67
C GLU A 65 -1.20 -9.64 -8.23
N GLY A 66 -2.28 -8.87 -8.04
CA GLY A 66 -3.59 -9.36 -7.61
C GLY A 66 -3.72 -9.74 -6.14
N ASP A 67 -2.67 -9.58 -5.32
CA ASP A 67 -2.71 -9.89 -3.89
C ASP A 67 -3.65 -8.95 -3.11
N TYR A 68 -3.80 -7.71 -3.59
CA TYR A 68 -4.73 -6.72 -3.09
C TYR A 68 -5.78 -6.40 -4.14
N SER A 69 -7.02 -6.80 -3.87
CA SER A 69 -8.16 -6.50 -4.75
C SER A 69 -8.59 -5.04 -4.61
N HIS A 70 -8.78 -4.38 -5.74
CA HIS A 70 -9.40 -3.07 -5.82
C HIS A 70 -10.91 -3.21 -5.94
N GLU A 71 -11.58 -3.53 -4.83
CA GLU A 71 -13.04 -3.33 -4.75
C GLU A 71 -13.40 -1.85 -4.63
#